data_AF-A0A9X3ERR5-F1
#
_entry.id   AF-A0A9X3ERR5-F1
#
_cell.length_a   1.000
_cell.length_b   1.000
_cell.length_c   1.000
_cell.angle_alpha   90.00
_cell.angle_beta   90.00
_cell.angle_gamma   90.00
#
_symmetry.space_group_name_H-M   'P 1'
#
loop_
_entity.id
_entity.type
_entity.pdbx_description
1 polymer ?
#
loop_
_entity_poly.entity_id
_entity_poly.type
_entity_poly.pdbx_seq_one_letter_code
_entity_poly.pdbx_strand_id
1 'polypeptide(L)' 'MSGSFGESIALASDGATLAVGASLESSASIQIDGDQWNDKAFAAGAVYMFSRAGQTWQQDAYLKAPNAEAVDVLEES' A
#
# COMPACT_ATOMS: atom_id res chain seq x y z
N MET A 1 -2.69 0.09 11.83
CA MET A 1 -3.25 0.36 10.48
C MET A 1 -3.87 1.76 10.42
N SER A 2 -3.11 2.79 10.07
CA SER A 2 -3.68 3.96 9.38
C SER A 2 -2.57 4.77 8.71
N GLY A 3 -1.82 4.13 7.81
CA GLY A 3 -1.00 4.89 6.89
C GLY A 3 -1.88 5.43 5.78
N SER A 4 -2.40 6.66 5.90
CA SER A 4 -3.11 7.48 4.89
C SER A 4 -3.82 6.74 3.73
N PHE A 5 -4.51 5.62 3.98
CA PHE A 5 -5.15 4.84 2.93
C PHE A 5 -6.27 5.66 2.29
N GLY A 6 -6.23 5.80 0.97
CA GLY A 6 -7.21 6.62 0.25
C GLY A 6 -6.79 8.08 0.09
N GLU A 7 -5.55 8.46 0.44
CA GLU A 7 -5.02 9.79 0.14
C GLU A 7 -5.00 10.09 -1.37
N SER A 8 -4.69 9.07 -2.17
CA SER A 8 -4.77 9.15 -3.63
C SER A 8 -5.53 7.95 -4.19
N ILE A 9 -6.35 8.21 -5.20
CA ILE A 9 -7.22 7.21 -5.83
C ILE A 9 -7.21 7.41 -7.33
N ALA A 10 -7.06 6.32 -8.08
CA ALA A 10 -7.23 6.30 -9.53
C ALA A 10 -8.15 5.14 -9.93
N LEU A 11 -9.22 5.46 -10.66
CA LEU A 11 -10.16 4.49 -11.22
C LEU A 11 -9.92 4.37 -12.72
N ALA A 12 -9.75 3.15 -13.22
CA ALA A 12 -9.68 2.88 -14.65
C ALA A 12 -11.00 3.26 -15.36
N SER A 13 -10.91 3.60 -16.65
CA SER A 13 -12.06 4.04 -17.43
C SER A 13 -13.17 2.99 -17.56
N ASP A 14 -12.84 1.71 -17.40
CA ASP A 14 -13.80 0.60 -17.39
C ASP A 14 -14.56 0.48 -16.06
N GLY A 15 -14.16 1.23 -15.03
CA GLY A 15 -14.74 1.20 -13.69
C GLY A 15 -14.47 -0.11 -12.94
N ALA A 16 -13.55 -0.95 -13.42
CA ALA A 16 -13.28 -2.28 -12.89
C ALA A 16 -11.96 -2.39 -12.12
N THR A 17 -11.01 -1.49 -12.35
CA THR A 17 -9.72 -1.46 -11.63
C THR A 17 -9.55 -0.17 -10.85
N LEU A 18 -9.19 -0.31 -9.56
CA LEU A 18 -8.96 0.80 -8.64
C LEU A 18 -7.56 0.68 -8.04
N ALA A 19 -6.77 1.75 -8.12
CA ALA A 19 -5.54 1.91 -7.36
C ALA A 19 -5.78 2.87 -6.20
N VAL A 20 -5.34 2.48 -5.00
CA VAL A 20 -5.43 3.30 -3.79
C VAL A 20 -4.04 3.46 -3.19
N GLY A 21 -3.60 4.71 -3.06
CA GLY A 21 -2.34 5.06 -2.41
C GLY A 21 -2.48 5.19 -0.89
N ALA A 22 -1.40 4.86 -0.20
CA ALA A 22 -1.26 4.93 1.25
C ALA A 22 0.16 5.40 1.59
N SER A 23 0.43 6.70 1.51
CA SER A 23 1.80 7.24 1.64
C SER A 23 2.45 7.00 2.99
N LEU A 24 1.67 6.89 4.07
CA LEU A 24 2.16 6.66 5.43
C LEU A 24 2.09 5.18 5.86
N GLU A 25 1.86 4.27 4.91
CA GLU A 25 1.88 2.82 5.15
C GLU A 25 3.26 2.41 5.69
N SER A 26 3.30 1.52 6.69
CA SER A 26 4.51 1.26 7.49
C SER A 26 5.10 -0.14 7.36
N SER A 27 4.58 -0.97 6.47
CA SER A 27 5.06 -2.33 6.24
C SER A 27 6.49 -2.31 5.69
N ALA A 28 7.37 -3.17 6.21
CA ALA A 28 8.71 -3.33 5.67
C ALA A 28 8.80 -4.37 4.55
N SER A 29 7.67 -4.92 4.09
CA SER A 29 7.70 -5.92 3.01
C SER A 29 7.97 -5.25 1.66
N ILE A 30 8.91 -5.79 0.89
CA ILE A 30 9.25 -5.34 -0.47
C ILE A 30 8.71 -6.28 -1.56
N GLN A 31 8.04 -7.36 -1.15
CA GLN A 31 7.46 -8.34 -2.06
C GLN A 31 6.05 -7.90 -2.49
N ILE A 32 5.66 -8.26 -3.71
CA ILE A 32 4.26 -8.19 -4.14
C ILE A 32 3.46 -9.10 -3.19
N ASP A 33 2.34 -8.59 -2.67
CA ASP A 33 1.49 -9.27 -1.70
C ASP A 33 2.22 -9.69 -0.41
N GLY A 34 3.24 -8.90 -0.08
CA GLY A 34 3.98 -9.02 1.16
C GLY A 34 3.14 -8.83 2.42
N ASP A 35 3.75 -9.11 3.57
CA ASP A 35 3.11 -8.95 4.87
C ASP A 35 2.78 -7.48 5.17
N GLN A 36 1.49 -7.15 5.06
CA GLN A 36 0.94 -5.80 5.29
C GLN A 36 0.90 -5.41 6.79
N TRP A 37 1.22 -6.33 7.70
CA TRP A 37 1.27 -6.09 9.14
C TRP A 37 2.70 -5.88 9.66
N ASN A 38 3.71 -5.96 8.79
CA ASN A 38 5.11 -5.79 9.17
C ASN A 38 5.47 -4.32 9.41
N ASP A 39 4.91 -3.66 10.43
CA ASP A 39 5.02 -2.21 10.72
C ASP A 39 6.43 -1.72 11.14
N LYS A 40 7.48 -2.18 10.47
CA LYS A 40 8.91 -1.93 10.76
C LYS A 40 9.54 -0.86 9.89
N ALA A 41 8.81 -0.27 8.94
CA ALA A 41 9.31 0.74 8.02
C ALA A 41 8.41 1.98 8.02
N PHE A 42 8.66 2.90 8.95
CA PHE A 42 7.81 4.08 9.13
C PHE A 42 7.63 4.88 7.84
N ALA A 43 6.37 5.13 7.47
CA ALA A 43 5.99 5.92 6.29
C ALA A 43 6.65 5.47 4.98
N ALA A 44 6.88 4.17 4.83
CA ALA A 44 7.45 3.56 3.64
C ALA A 44 6.52 3.60 2.42
N GLY A 45 5.22 3.79 2.65
CA GLY A 45 4.22 3.96 1.63
C GLY A 45 3.86 2.67 0.89
N ALA A 46 2.66 2.62 0.33
CA ALA A 46 2.18 1.50 -0.48
C ALA A 46 1.12 1.90 -1.51
N VAL A 47 0.87 1.00 -2.47
CA VAL A 47 -0.27 1.05 -3.38
C VAL A 47 -1.03 -0.27 -3.30
N TYR A 48 -2.35 -0.17 -3.17
CA TYR A 48 -3.27 -1.29 -3.15
C TYR A 48 -4.05 -1.31 -4.46
N MET A 49 -4.10 -2.45 -5.14
CA MET A 49 -4.92 -2.64 -6.33
C MET A 49 -6.15 -3.45 -6.01
N PHE A 50 -7.29 -3.03 -6.57
CA PHE A 50 -8.55 -3.74 -6.45
C PHE A 50 -9.21 -3.97 -7.80
N SER A 51 -9.86 -5.13 -7.95
CA SER A 51 -10.80 -5.41 -9.04
C SER A 51 -12.23 -5.39 -8.54
N ARG A 52 -13.15 -4.98 -9.42
CA ARG A 52 -14.58 -5.00 -9.16
C ARG A 52 -15.21 -6.26 -9.76
N ALA A 53 -15.83 -7.07 -8.91
CA ALA A 53 -16.69 -8.18 -9.31
C ALA A 53 -18.15 -7.84 -8.98
N GLY A 54 -18.90 -7.35 -9.97
CA GLY A 54 -20.27 -6.88 -9.74
C GLY A 54 -20.32 -5.65 -8.83
N GLN A 55 -20.80 -5.83 -7.59
CA GLN A 55 -20.89 -4.74 -6.59
C GLN A 55 -19.80 -4.82 -5.52
N THR A 56 -18.91 -5.81 -5.58
CA THR A 56 -17.85 -6.00 -4.60
C THR A 56 -16.49 -5.61 -5.16
N TRP A 57 -15.66 -5.00 -4.33
CA TRP A 57 -14.24 -4.78 -4.62
C TRP A 57 -13.41 -5.84 -3.89
N GLN A 58 -12.47 -6.45 -4.59
CA GLN A 58 -11.50 -7.40 -4.06
C GLN A 58 -10.11 -6.82 -4.22
N GLN A 59 -9.27 -6.88 -3.19
CA GLN A 59 -7.86 -6.54 -3.32
C GLN A 59 -7.16 -7.63 -4.13
N ASP A 60 -6.55 -7.25 -5.25
CA ASP A 60 -5.82 -8.15 -6.13
C ASP A 60 -4.32 -8.13 -5.85
N ALA A 61 -3.79 -6.96 -5.48
CA ALA A 61 -2.37 -6.80 -5.25
C ALA A 61 -2.07 -5.74 -4.18
N TYR A 62 -0.97 -5.97 -3.49
CA TYR A 62 -0.30 -5.00 -2.62
C TYR A 62 1.11 -4.76 -3.14
N LEU A 63 1.41 -3.50 -3.46
CA LEU A 63 2.64 -3.09 -4.12
C LEU A 63 3.39 -2.07 -3.26
N LYS A 64 4.71 -2.27 -3.20
CA LYS A 64 5.65 -1.45 -2.47
C LYS A 64 6.70 -0.89 -3.42
N ALA A 65 7.13 0.35 -3.18
CA ALA A 65 8.28 0.85 -3.91
C ALA A 65 9.50 -0.02 -3.55
N PRO A 66 10.39 -0.34 -4.50
CA PRO A 66 11.55 -1.20 -4.23
C PRO A 66 12.55 -0.58 -3.24
N ASN A 67 12.46 0.73 -3.01
CA ASN A 67 13.22 1.48 -2.00
C ASN A 67 12.37 1.84 -0.76
N ALA A 68 11.23 1.20 -0.55
CA ALA A 68 10.40 1.35 0.64
C ALA A 68 11.04 0.68 1.88
N GLU A 69 12.36 0.48 1.86
CA GLU A 69 13.12 0.24 3.08
C GLU A 69 12.87 1.43 4.00
N ALA A 70 12.63 1.14 5.28
CA ALA A 70 12.35 2.12 6.31
C ALA A 70 13.16 3.41 6.05
N VAL A 71 12.50 4.57 6.07
CA VAL A 71 13.25 5.80 6.38
C VAL A 71 14.00 5.47 7.64
N ASP A 72 15.33 5.43 7.54
CA ASP A 72 16.27 5.04 8.58
C ASP A 72 15.77 5.62 9.90
N VAL A 73 15.13 4.77 10.71
CA VAL A 73 14.70 5.18 12.03
C VAL A 73 16.00 5.41 12.75
N LEU A 74 16.36 6.68 12.91
CA LEU A 74 17.41 7.10 13.82
C LEU A 74 17.10 6.41 15.16
N GLU A 75 17.74 5.27 15.40
CA GLU A 75 17.80 4.66 16.71
C GLU A 75 18.66 5.60 17.55
N GLU A 76 18.02 6.61 18.12
CA GLU A 76 18.58 7.29 19.28
C GLU A 76 18.52 6.29 20.44
N SER A 77 19.68 5.74 20.75
CA SER A 77 20.01 4.87 21.89
C SER A 77 19.66 5.47 23.24
#